data_AF-A0A651E490-F1
#
_entry.id   AF-A0A651E490-F1
#
_cell.length_a   1.000
_cell.length_b   1.000
_cell.length_c   1.000
_cell.angle_alpha   90.00
_cell.angle_beta   90.00
_cell.angle_gamma   90.00
#
_symmetry.space_group_name_H-M   'P 1'
#
loop_
_entity.id
_entity.type
_entity.pdbx_description
1 polymer ?
#
loop_
_entity_poly.entity_id
_entity_poly.type
_entity_poly.pdbx_seq_one_letter_code
_entity_poly.pdbx_strand_id
1 'polypeptide(L)' 'MKRYLLSGATLALSTLMLASAAMAGPLPRTGQTHLNDPAADLNGDGEVTLTELIIYNREQRGS' A
#
# COMPACT_ATOMS: atom_id res chain seq x y z
N MET A 1 -20.60 22.01 -33.07
CA MET A 1 -19.31 21.41 -32.68
C MET A 1 -18.96 21.59 -31.19
N LYS A 2 -19.94 21.73 -30.27
CA LYS A 2 -19.68 21.96 -28.83
C LYS A 2 -19.91 20.73 -27.95
N ARG A 3 -20.38 19.61 -28.54
CA ARG A 3 -20.79 18.39 -27.82
C ARG A 3 -19.63 17.46 -27.47
N TYR A 4 -18.50 17.58 -28.18
CA TYR A 4 -17.31 16.77 -27.97
C TYR A 4 -16.38 17.30 -26.87
N LEU A 5 -16.54 18.58 -26.51
CA LEU A 5 -15.76 19.22 -25.43
C LEU A 5 -16.10 18.62 -24.06
N LEU A 6 -17.37 18.24 -23.86
CA LEU A 6 -17.82 17.65 -22.61
C LEU A 6 -17.28 16.21 -22.45
N SER A 7 -17.18 15.44 -23.53
CA SER A 7 -16.61 14.09 -23.51
C SER A 7 -15.10 14.07 -23.26
N GLY A 8 -14.36 15.06 -23.77
CA GLY A 8 -12.92 15.18 -23.53
C GLY A 8 -12.59 15.45 -22.06
N ALA A 9 -13.39 16.28 -21.39
CA ALA A 9 -13.24 16.55 -19.96
C ALA A 9 -13.49 15.30 -19.10
N THR A 10 -14.49 14.48 -19.46
CA THR A 10 -14.79 13.23 -18.75
C THR A 10 -13.68 12.19 -18.89
N LEU A 11 -13.09 12.07 -20.09
CA LEU A 11 -11.95 11.18 -20.32
C LEU A 11 -10.70 11.61 -19.55
N ALA A 12 -10.41 12.92 -19.49
CA ALA A 12 -9.30 13.45 -18.70
C ALA A 12 -9.52 13.29 -17.18
N LEU A 13 -10.76 13.44 -16.71
CA LEU A 13 -11.08 13.27 -15.29
C LEU A 13 -10.98 11.79 -14.86
N SER A 14 -11.38 10.86 -15.72
CA SER A 14 -11.31 9.43 -15.43
C SER A 14 -9.87 8.88 -15.43
N THR A 15 -8.98 9.39 -16.29
CA THR A 15 -7.54 9.05 -16.21
C THR A 15 -6.87 9.62 -14.97
N LEU A 16 -7.27 10.82 -14.52
CA LEU A 16 -6.77 11.41 -13.27
C LEU A 16 -7.20 10.59 -12.03
N MET A 17 -8.43 10.09 -12.01
CA MET A 17 -8.95 9.27 -10.91
C MET A 17 -8.28 7.90 -10.85
N LEU A 18 -7.96 7.28 -11.99
CA LEU A 18 -7.25 6.00 -12.03
C LEU A 18 -5.79 6.13 -11.53
N ALA A 19 -5.16 7.28 -11.72
CA ALA A 19 -3.83 7.56 -11.17
C ALA A 19 -3.81 7.66 -9.63
N SER A 20 -4.92 8.08 -9.00
CA SER A 20 -5.03 8.12 -7.52
C SER A 20 -5.15 6.74 -6.88
N ALA A 21 -5.64 5.72 -7.61
CA ALA A 21 -5.77 4.36 -7.06
C ALA A 21 -4.40 3.66 -6.91
N ALA A 22 -3.39 4.05 -7.68
CA ALA A 22 -2.03 3.54 -7.56
C ALA A 22 -1.22 4.21 -6.42
N MET A 23 -1.73 5.32 -5.86
CA MET A 23 -1.09 6.04 -4.74
C MET A 23 -1.64 5.60 -3.37
N ALA A 24 -2.66 4.72 -3.35
CA ALA A 24 -3.08 4.03 -2.14
C ALA A 24 -2.06 2.92 -1.85
N GLY A 25 -0.96 3.32 -1.20
CA GLY A 25 0.01 2.38 -0.63
C GLY A 25 -0.68 1.36 0.30
N PRO A 26 0.05 0.29 0.70
CA PRO A 26 -0.50 -0.73 1.57
C PRO A 26 -1.15 -0.07 2.80
N LEU A 27 -2.44 -0.31 2.99
CA LEU A 27 -3.20 0.12 4.17
C LEU A 27 -2.40 -0.27 5.43
N PRO A 28 -2.36 0.58 6.48
CA PRO A 28 -1.74 0.20 7.74
C PRO A 28 -2.47 -1.05 8.26
N ARG A 29 -1.79 -2.19 8.18
CA ARG A 29 -2.29 -3.49 8.64
C ARG A 29 -2.47 -3.36 10.14
N THR A 30 -3.70 -3.44 10.60
CA THR A 30 -4.06 -3.31 12.02
C THR A 30 -3.34 -4.38 12.85
N GLY A 31 -2.21 -4.00 13.43
CA GLY A 31 -1.84 -4.31 14.81
C GLY A 31 -1.21 -5.65 15.16
N GLN A 32 -1.22 -6.68 14.31
CA GLN A 32 -0.51 -7.94 14.58
C GLN A 32 0.00 -8.58 13.29
N THR A 33 1.32 -8.55 13.06
CA THR A 33 1.92 -9.39 12.03
C THR A 33 2.12 -10.81 12.54
N HIS A 34 1.97 -11.76 11.61
CA HIS A 34 2.15 -13.19 11.88
C HIS A 34 3.58 -13.59 11.49
N LEU A 35 4.10 -14.70 12.03
CA LEU A 35 5.39 -15.29 11.64
C LEU A 35 5.49 -15.64 10.14
N ASN A 36 4.40 -15.54 9.39
CA ASN A 36 4.37 -15.81 7.95
C ASN A 36 4.22 -14.52 7.13
N ASP A 37 4.46 -13.35 7.72
CA ASP A 37 4.43 -12.07 7.00
C ASP A 37 5.81 -11.77 6.40
N PRO A 38 5.99 -11.84 5.06
CA PRO A 38 7.28 -11.56 4.44
C PRO A 38 7.77 -10.13 4.67
N ALA A 39 6.89 -9.19 5.03
CA ALA A 39 7.32 -7.84 5.38
C ALA A 39 8.06 -7.78 6.73
N ALA A 40 7.93 -8.81 7.57
CA ALA A 40 8.62 -8.93 8.85
C ALA A 40 9.98 -9.64 8.74
N ASP A 41 10.38 -10.09 7.55
CA ASP A 41 11.74 -10.55 7.27
C ASP A 41 12.65 -9.32 7.12
N LEU A 42 13.51 -9.09 8.11
CA LEU A 42 14.34 -7.88 8.17
C LEU A 42 15.72 -8.10 7.58
N ASN A 43 16.17 -9.35 7.51
CA ASN A 43 17.50 -9.72 7.04
C ASN A 43 17.50 -10.27 5.60
N GLY A 44 16.33 -10.57 5.04
CA GLY A 44 16.13 -11.03 3.66
C GLY A 44 16.52 -12.49 3.42
N ASP A 45 16.59 -13.32 4.45
CA ASP A 45 16.95 -14.73 4.34
C ASP A 45 15.76 -15.64 4.00
N GLY A 46 14.54 -15.08 3.97
CA GLY A 46 13.31 -15.78 3.63
C GLY A 46 12.65 -16.50 4.81
N GLU A 47 13.23 -16.45 6.01
CA GLU A 47 12.61 -16.93 7.25
C GLU A 47 12.31 -15.76 8.19
N VAL A 48 11.10 -15.72 8.74
CA VAL A 48 10.76 -14.70 9.75
C VAL A 48 11.01 -15.28 11.13
N THR A 49 12.02 -14.76 11.82
CA THR A 49 12.28 -15.14 13.20
C THR A 49 11.36 -14.38 14.17
N LEU A 50 11.17 -14.93 15.37
CA LEU A 50 10.40 -14.25 16.42
C LEU A 50 11.01 -12.88 16.79
N THR A 51 12.33 -12.75 16.73
CA THR A 51 13.05 -11.50 17.01
C THR A 51 12.65 -10.43 16.01
N GLU A 52 12.66 -10.74 14.72
CA GLU A 52 12.31 -9.81 13.66
C GLU A 52 10.83 -9.42 13.73
N LEU A 53 9.97 -10.39 14.03
CA LEU A 53 8.54 -10.13 14.25
C LEU A 53 8.29 -9.14 15.39
N ILE A 54 9.03 -9.25 16.49
CA ILE A 54 8.92 -8.32 17.63
C ILE A 54 9.38 -6.91 17.23
N ILE A 55 10.51 -6.80 16.54
CA ILE A 55 11.06 -5.52 16.07
C ILE A 55 10.06 -4.85 15.12
N TYR A 56 9.60 -5.58 14.10
CA TYR A 56 8.64 -5.09 13.12
C TYR A 56 7.33 -4.61 13.77
N ASN A 57 6.74 -5.41 14.67
CA ASN A 57 5.51 -5.01 15.37
C ASN A 57 5.71 -3.79 16.28
N ARG A 58 6.90 -3.63 16.88
CA ARG A 58 7.20 -2.45 17.68
C ARG A 58 7.22 -1.19 16.82
N GLU A 59 7.86 -1.25 15.65
CA GLU A 59 7.94 -0.11 14.72
C GLU A 59 6.57 0.28 14.19
N GLN A 60 5.75 -0.69 13.79
CA GLN A 60 4.39 -0.45 13.29
C GLN A 60 3.44 0.16 14.33
N ARG A 61 3.67 -0.08 15.63
CA ARG A 61 2.85 0.47 16.72
C ARG A 61 3.30 1.84 17.21
N GLY A 62 4.54 2.24 16.88
CA GLY A 62 5.12 3.52 17.27
C GLY A 62 5.02 4.61 16.20
N SER A 63 4.61 4.24 14.98
CA SER A 63 4.29 5.12 13.85
C SER A 63 2.84 5.60 13.90
#